data_AF-A0AAP5AH87-F1
#
_entry.id   AF-A0AAP5AH87-F1
#
_cell.length_a   1.000
_cell.length_b   1.000
_cell.length_c   1.000
_cell.angle_alpha   90.00
_cell.angle_beta   90.00
_cell.angle_gamma   90.00
#
_symmetry.space_group_name_H-M   'P 1'
#
loop_
_entity.id
_entity.type
_entity.pdbx_description
1 polymer ?
#
loop_
_entity_poly.entity_id
_entity_poly.type
_entity_poly.pdbx_seq_one_letter_code
_entity_poly.pdbx_strand_id
1 'polypeptide(L)'
;MNVAIKARLAARGSQFSARALRQSYRDFIGNHQDCVGEYAGWIALYGFERRAQVVDFMEQALGADMYSLDPSASHLEFGRLLRQVRNLAVLRSTDHLLVQEATRDRLLTRLSTTAEAVVGGLLDVVRGLQDWAGLFAGPLADARVALSAPERARLVQALRRALGGLPDAVWSDDLARERAAQSLERVVVESMKRERWSAGHAGGVAV
;
A
#
# COMPACT_ATOMS: atom_id res chain seq x y z
N MET A 1 -10.63 -28.52 -2.50
CA MET A 1 -10.85 -28.69 -3.98
C MET A 1 -11.55 -27.46 -4.59
N ASN A 2 -12.38 -26.79 -3.80
CA ASN A 2 -13.34 -25.72 -4.15
C ASN A 2 -12.74 -24.53 -4.94
N VAL A 3 -11.50 -24.15 -4.67
CA VAL A 3 -10.86 -22.96 -5.28
C VAL A 3 -10.17 -23.27 -6.63
N ALA A 4 -10.09 -24.54 -7.04
CA ALA A 4 -9.28 -24.94 -8.20
C ALA A 4 -9.74 -24.32 -9.53
N ILE A 5 -11.05 -24.16 -9.75
CA ILE A 5 -11.58 -23.54 -10.97
C ILE A 5 -11.27 -22.04 -10.99
N LYS A 6 -11.50 -21.33 -9.87
CA LYS A 6 -11.16 -19.91 -9.74
C LYS A 6 -9.67 -19.66 -9.94
N ALA A 7 -8.81 -20.50 -9.37
CA ALA A 7 -7.36 -20.38 -9.55
C ALA A 7 -6.93 -20.62 -11.00
N ARG A 8 -7.57 -21.55 -11.71
CA ARG A 8 -7.32 -21.77 -13.14
C ARG A 8 -7.79 -20.61 -14.00
N LEU A 9 -8.93 -19.99 -13.68
CA LEU A 9 -9.44 -18.81 -14.38
C LEU A 9 -8.54 -17.59 -14.16
N ALA A 10 -8.12 -17.33 -12.92
CA ALA A 10 -7.18 -16.24 -12.61
C ALA A 10 -5.79 -16.46 -13.23
N ALA A 11 -5.36 -17.73 -13.37
CA ALA A 11 -4.12 -18.09 -14.05
C ALA A 11 -4.20 -18.03 -15.59
N ARG A 12 -5.40 -17.97 -16.19
CA ARG A 12 -5.56 -17.89 -17.65
C ARG A 12 -5.26 -16.46 -18.11
N GLY A 13 -4.20 -16.30 -18.91
CA GLY A 13 -3.74 -15.00 -19.42
C GLY A 13 -2.81 -14.25 -18.47
N SER A 14 -2.40 -14.86 -17.36
CA SER A 14 -1.40 -14.34 -16.41
C SER A 14 -0.22 -15.31 -16.30
N GLN A 15 0.94 -14.85 -15.84
CA GLN A 15 2.10 -15.71 -15.55
C GLN A 15 1.96 -16.50 -14.24
N PHE A 16 0.76 -16.53 -13.64
CA PHE A 16 0.55 -17.21 -12.36
C PHE A 16 0.48 -18.72 -12.53
N SER A 17 1.11 -19.43 -11.60
CA SER A 17 0.76 -20.83 -11.40
C SER A 17 -0.54 -20.92 -10.59
N ALA A 18 -1.56 -21.58 -11.14
CA ALA A 18 -2.76 -21.94 -10.39
C ALA A 18 -2.45 -22.75 -9.11
N ARG A 19 -1.26 -23.35 -8.98
CA ARG A 19 -0.78 -23.96 -7.74
C ARG A 19 -0.42 -22.91 -6.69
N ALA A 20 0.28 -21.84 -7.08
CA ALA A 20 0.71 -20.77 -6.19
C ALA A 20 -0.49 -20.01 -5.60
N LEU A 21 -1.44 -19.59 -6.45
CA LEU A 21 -2.67 -18.93 -5.98
C LEU A 21 -3.46 -19.78 -4.99
N ARG A 22 -3.58 -21.09 -5.25
CA ARG A 22 -4.21 -22.02 -4.29
C ARG A 22 -3.44 -22.15 -2.99
N GLN A 23 -2.11 -22.06 -3.00
CA GLN A 23 -1.31 -22.08 -1.79
C GLN A 23 -1.53 -20.80 -1.00
N SER A 24 -1.42 -19.62 -1.64
CA SER A 24 -1.69 -18.35 -0.96
C SER A 24 -3.10 -18.26 -0.38
N TYR A 25 -4.11 -18.83 -1.05
CA TYR A 25 -5.44 -18.92 -0.45
C TYR A 25 -5.48 -19.82 0.79
N ARG A 26 -4.78 -20.97 0.78
CA ARG A 26 -4.67 -21.85 1.96
C ARG A 26 -3.94 -21.15 3.12
N ASP A 27 -2.92 -20.37 2.80
CA ASP A 27 -2.16 -19.62 3.81
C ASP A 27 -3.03 -18.51 4.41
N PHE A 28 -3.79 -17.80 3.56
CA PHE A 28 -4.74 -16.75 3.94
C PHE A 28 -5.83 -17.26 4.91
N ILE A 29 -6.45 -18.41 4.63
CA ILE A 29 -7.43 -18.98 5.56
C ILE A 29 -6.78 -19.41 6.88
N GLY A 30 -5.51 -19.80 6.86
CA GLY A 30 -4.75 -20.24 8.03
C GLY A 30 -4.17 -19.12 8.90
N ASN A 31 -3.95 -17.92 8.34
CA ASN A 31 -3.32 -16.80 9.05
C ASN A 31 -3.85 -15.43 8.58
N HIS A 32 -4.92 -14.93 9.20
CA HIS A 32 -5.63 -13.71 8.77
C HIS A 32 -5.39 -12.49 9.68
N GLN A 33 -4.27 -12.43 10.39
CA GLN A 33 -4.02 -11.40 11.42
C GLN A 33 -3.24 -10.18 10.92
N ASP A 34 -2.52 -10.26 9.79
CA ASP A 34 -1.70 -9.17 9.26
C ASP A 34 -2.09 -8.83 7.82
N CYS A 35 -3.17 -8.04 7.66
CA CYS A 35 -3.70 -7.64 6.35
C CYS A 35 -2.68 -6.93 5.47
N VAL A 36 -1.86 -6.07 6.07
CA VAL A 36 -0.87 -5.27 5.33
C VAL A 36 0.32 -6.14 4.94
N GLY A 37 0.76 -7.01 5.84
CA GLY A 37 1.80 -7.99 5.58
C GLY A 37 1.41 -9.00 4.50
N GLU A 38 0.17 -9.48 4.48
CA GLU A 38 -0.33 -10.35 3.41
C GLU A 38 -0.27 -9.65 2.04
N TYR A 39 -0.76 -8.41 1.97
CA TYR A 39 -0.74 -7.63 0.74
C TYR A 39 0.69 -7.35 0.25
N ALA A 40 1.59 -6.94 1.16
CA ALA A 40 3.01 -6.75 0.86
C ALA A 40 3.69 -8.06 0.41
N GLY A 41 3.39 -9.18 1.07
CA GLY A 41 3.88 -10.50 0.72
C GLY A 41 3.43 -10.94 -0.67
N TRP A 42 2.19 -10.63 -1.05
CA TRP A 42 1.70 -10.89 -2.41
C TRP A 42 2.37 -10.00 -3.45
N ILE A 43 2.64 -8.73 -3.16
CA ILE A 43 3.43 -7.88 -4.06
C ILE A 43 4.80 -8.52 -4.31
N ALA A 44 5.50 -8.94 -3.24
CA ALA A 44 6.81 -9.58 -3.36
C ALA A 44 6.76 -10.91 -4.13
N LEU A 45 5.72 -11.72 -3.92
CA LEU A 45 5.59 -13.04 -4.53
C LEU A 45 5.13 -12.99 -6.00
N TYR A 46 4.24 -12.06 -6.34
CA TYR A 46 3.51 -12.03 -7.61
C TYR A 46 3.91 -10.86 -8.52
N GLY A 47 4.62 -9.89 -7.96
CA GLY A 47 5.01 -8.65 -8.62
C GLY A 47 3.96 -7.55 -8.44
N PHE A 48 4.45 -6.31 -8.39
CA PHE A 48 3.65 -5.12 -8.12
C PHE A 48 2.45 -4.98 -9.06
N GLU A 49 2.63 -5.15 -10.37
CA GLU A 49 1.57 -4.95 -11.38
C GLU A 49 0.34 -5.84 -11.18
N ARG A 50 0.46 -6.92 -10.41
CA ARG A 50 -0.60 -7.93 -10.31
C ARG A 50 -1.26 -7.99 -8.94
N ARG A 51 -0.82 -7.19 -7.97
CA ARG A 51 -1.37 -7.14 -6.60
C ARG A 51 -2.90 -7.02 -6.55
N ALA A 52 -3.49 -6.23 -7.44
CA ALA A 52 -4.94 -6.08 -7.53
C ALA A 52 -5.65 -7.39 -7.93
N GLN A 53 -5.08 -8.12 -8.91
CA GLN A 53 -5.61 -9.40 -9.39
C GLN A 53 -5.55 -10.49 -8.32
N VAL A 54 -4.52 -10.44 -7.45
CA VAL A 54 -4.41 -11.38 -6.33
C VAL A 54 -5.53 -11.14 -5.31
N VAL A 55 -5.83 -9.88 -4.97
CA VAL A 55 -6.95 -9.55 -4.09
C VAL A 55 -8.29 -9.97 -4.71
N ASP A 56 -8.52 -9.71 -6.01
CA ASP A 56 -9.73 -10.16 -6.72
C ASP A 56 -9.87 -11.68 -6.67
N PHE A 57 -8.76 -12.40 -6.83
CA PHE A 57 -8.75 -13.85 -6.72
C PHE A 57 -9.13 -14.30 -5.31
N MET A 58 -8.59 -13.69 -4.24
CA MET A 58 -8.94 -14.05 -2.86
C MET A 58 -10.42 -13.86 -2.58
N GLU A 59 -11.00 -12.75 -3.04
CA GLU A 59 -12.43 -12.48 -2.89
C GLU A 59 -13.29 -13.55 -3.58
N GLN A 60 -12.97 -13.86 -4.83
CA GLN A 60 -13.71 -14.88 -5.60
C GLN A 60 -13.50 -16.30 -5.05
N ALA A 61 -12.29 -16.61 -4.57
CA ALA A 61 -11.95 -17.89 -3.97
C ALA A 61 -12.73 -18.10 -2.66
N LEU A 62 -12.77 -17.07 -1.81
CA LEU A 62 -13.50 -17.09 -0.55
C LEU A 62 -14.99 -17.32 -0.76
N GLY A 63 -15.60 -16.59 -1.70
CA GLY A 63 -17.01 -16.79 -2.04
C GLY A 63 -17.29 -18.20 -2.57
N ALA A 64 -16.44 -18.71 -3.47
CA ALA A 64 -16.60 -20.06 -4.02
C ALA A 64 -16.45 -21.15 -2.96
N ASP A 65 -15.59 -20.94 -1.97
CA ASP A 65 -15.37 -21.89 -0.87
C ASP A 65 -16.53 -21.90 0.13
N MET A 66 -17.04 -20.71 0.48
CA MET A 66 -18.19 -20.56 1.37
C MET A 66 -19.47 -21.22 0.84
N TYR A 67 -19.67 -21.23 -0.48
CA TYR A 67 -20.82 -21.87 -1.14
C TYR A 67 -20.54 -23.28 -1.65
N SER A 68 -19.41 -23.87 -1.30
CA SER A 68 -19.07 -25.24 -1.71
C SER A 68 -19.80 -26.30 -0.88
N LEU A 69 -19.84 -27.54 -1.37
CA LEU A 69 -20.43 -28.67 -0.66
C LEU A 69 -19.66 -29.05 0.62
N ASP A 70 -18.39 -28.69 0.69
CA ASP A 70 -17.49 -28.94 1.82
C ASP A 70 -16.64 -27.69 2.07
N PRO A 71 -17.20 -26.66 2.74
CA PRO A 71 -16.51 -25.40 2.99
C PRO A 71 -15.28 -25.58 3.87
N SER A 72 -14.20 -24.84 3.59
CA SER A 72 -12.94 -24.98 4.32
C SER A 72 -12.94 -24.43 5.75
N ALA A 73 -14.00 -23.72 6.17
CA ALA A 73 -14.07 -23.00 7.44
C ALA A 73 -15.52 -22.97 7.97
N SER A 74 -15.68 -22.67 9.25
CA SER A 74 -16.99 -22.42 9.86
C SER A 74 -17.58 -21.07 9.44
N HIS A 75 -18.89 -20.87 9.64
CA HIS A 75 -19.54 -19.58 9.37
C HIS A 75 -18.91 -18.41 10.14
N LEU A 76 -18.49 -18.63 11.39
CA LEU A 76 -17.84 -17.60 12.20
C LEU A 76 -16.47 -17.21 11.61
N GLU A 77 -15.69 -18.20 11.18
CA GLU A 77 -14.40 -17.99 10.52
C GLU A 77 -14.56 -17.30 9.18
N PHE A 78 -15.53 -17.70 8.35
CA PHE A 78 -15.85 -16.97 7.12
C PHE A 78 -16.24 -15.52 7.39
N GLY A 79 -16.99 -15.24 8.48
CA GLY A 79 -17.28 -13.87 8.89
C GLY A 79 -16.01 -13.04 9.16
N ARG A 80 -14.95 -13.64 9.71
CA ARG A 80 -13.63 -13.00 9.91
C ARG A 80 -12.89 -12.81 8.58
N LEU A 81 -12.84 -13.86 7.76
CA LEU A 81 -12.18 -13.82 6.44
C LEU A 81 -12.83 -12.80 5.50
N LEU A 82 -14.15 -12.66 5.52
CA LEU A 82 -14.87 -11.64 4.74
C LEU A 82 -14.48 -10.22 5.16
N ARG A 83 -14.32 -9.97 6.47
CA ARG A 83 -13.81 -8.66 6.95
C ARG A 83 -12.38 -8.41 6.47
N GLN A 84 -11.55 -9.44 6.47
CA GLN A 84 -10.17 -9.33 6.01
C GLN A 84 -10.09 -9.03 4.51
N VAL A 85 -10.85 -9.75 3.67
CA VAL A 85 -10.96 -9.46 2.23
C VAL A 85 -11.46 -8.04 1.99
N ARG A 86 -12.42 -7.56 2.78
CA ARG A 86 -12.87 -6.16 2.70
C ARG A 86 -11.74 -5.18 3.01
N ASN A 87 -10.93 -5.44 4.04
CA ASN A 87 -9.78 -4.60 4.37
C ASN A 87 -8.75 -4.59 3.23
N LEU A 88 -8.46 -5.75 2.64
CA LEU A 88 -7.59 -5.88 1.46
C LEU A 88 -8.14 -5.11 0.25
N ALA A 89 -9.46 -5.14 0.03
CA ALA A 89 -10.09 -4.39 -1.05
C ALA A 89 -9.99 -2.86 -0.86
N VAL A 90 -10.13 -2.38 0.38
CA VAL A 90 -9.90 -0.96 0.71
C VAL A 90 -8.42 -0.61 0.52
N LEU A 91 -7.50 -1.42 1.03
CA LEU A 91 -6.05 -1.23 0.86
C LEU A 91 -5.66 -1.13 -0.61
N ARG A 92 -6.15 -2.06 -1.45
CA ARG A 92 -5.97 -2.04 -2.91
C ARG A 92 -6.48 -0.74 -3.54
N SER A 93 -7.64 -0.26 -3.09
CA SER A 93 -8.25 0.95 -3.65
C SER A 93 -7.43 2.19 -3.30
N THR A 94 -6.99 2.29 -2.05
CA THR A 94 -6.10 3.35 -1.56
C THR A 94 -4.75 3.35 -2.29
N ASP A 95 -4.13 2.18 -2.43
CA ASP A 95 -2.92 1.98 -3.24
C ASP A 95 -3.13 2.49 -4.67
N HIS A 96 -4.20 2.06 -5.34
CA HIS A 96 -4.46 2.46 -6.72
C HIS A 96 -4.58 3.98 -6.87
N LEU A 97 -5.28 4.65 -5.95
CA LEU A 97 -5.38 6.10 -5.93
C LEU A 97 -4.02 6.77 -5.73
N LEU A 98 -3.19 6.26 -4.81
CA LEU A 98 -1.85 6.78 -4.59
C LEU A 98 -0.98 6.62 -5.85
N VAL A 99 -1.01 5.46 -6.50
CA VAL A 99 -0.25 5.22 -7.73
C VAL A 99 -0.71 6.12 -8.86
N GLN A 100 -2.03 6.34 -9.00
CA GLN A 100 -2.56 7.29 -9.97
C GLN A 100 -2.02 8.70 -9.70
N GLU A 101 -2.04 9.18 -8.45
CA GLU A 101 -1.48 10.49 -8.09
C GLU A 101 0.03 10.56 -8.33
N ALA A 102 0.78 9.52 -7.99
CA ALA A 102 2.23 9.49 -8.18
C ALA A 102 2.65 9.42 -9.66
N THR A 103 1.80 8.84 -10.51
CA THR A 103 2.07 8.74 -11.95
C THR A 103 1.73 10.02 -12.71
N ARG A 104 0.87 10.88 -12.14
CA ARG A 104 0.57 12.19 -12.72
C ARG A 104 1.84 13.04 -12.82
N ASP A 105 1.87 13.88 -13.86
CA ASP A 105 2.95 14.85 -14.10
C ASP A 105 4.37 14.25 -14.11
N ARG A 106 4.49 12.95 -14.43
CA ARG A 106 5.76 12.19 -14.43
C ARG A 106 6.51 12.28 -13.10
N LEU A 107 5.78 12.39 -11.98
CA LEU A 107 6.38 12.55 -10.66
C LEU A 107 7.32 11.39 -10.32
N LEU A 108 6.93 10.12 -10.56
CA LEU A 108 7.82 8.97 -10.35
C LEU A 108 9.16 9.09 -11.08
N THR A 109 9.13 9.50 -12.36
CA THR A 109 10.35 9.70 -13.16
C THR A 109 11.23 10.81 -12.61
N ARG A 110 10.63 11.92 -12.17
CA ARG A 110 11.37 13.06 -11.59
C ARG A 110 12.00 12.72 -10.24
N LEU A 111 11.39 11.82 -9.50
CA LEU A 111 11.89 11.32 -8.23
C LEU A 111 12.85 10.13 -8.37
N SER A 112 13.19 9.73 -9.61
CA SER A 112 14.03 8.55 -9.88
C SER A 112 13.53 7.28 -9.16
N THR A 113 12.21 7.14 -9.00
CA THR A 113 11.58 6.13 -8.16
C THR A 113 10.49 5.35 -8.89
N THR A 114 9.99 4.28 -8.27
CA THR A 114 8.90 3.45 -8.82
C THR A 114 7.66 3.53 -7.95
N ALA A 115 6.50 3.27 -8.55
CA ALA A 115 5.24 3.13 -7.80
C ALA A 115 5.34 2.04 -6.73
N GLU A 116 6.03 0.94 -7.04
CA GLU A 116 6.30 -0.16 -6.12
C GLU A 116 7.08 0.30 -4.88
N ALA A 117 8.14 1.08 -5.06
CA ALA A 117 8.93 1.58 -3.95
C ALA A 117 8.14 2.54 -3.05
N VAL A 118 7.29 3.40 -3.64
CA VAL A 118 6.44 4.33 -2.89
C VAL A 118 5.36 3.58 -2.11
N VAL A 119 4.66 2.64 -2.75
CA VAL A 119 3.62 1.85 -2.09
C VAL A 119 4.23 0.93 -1.03
N GLY A 120 5.31 0.22 -1.33
CA GLY A 120 6.01 -0.64 -0.37
C GLY A 120 6.46 0.15 0.85
N GLY A 121 7.05 1.33 0.64
CA GLY A 121 7.43 2.23 1.71
C GLY A 121 6.25 2.70 2.57
N LEU A 122 5.11 3.02 1.95
CA LEU A 122 3.89 3.34 2.69
C LEU A 122 3.39 2.16 3.53
N LEU A 123 3.37 0.94 2.97
CA LEU A 123 2.95 -0.26 3.69
C LEU A 123 3.83 -0.52 4.91
N ASP A 124 5.14 -0.33 4.77
CA ASP A 124 6.08 -0.45 5.88
C ASP A 124 5.87 0.65 6.94
N VAL A 125 5.52 1.88 6.55
CA VAL A 125 5.13 2.93 7.52
C VAL A 125 3.88 2.52 8.30
N VAL A 126 2.86 2.01 7.61
CA VAL A 126 1.61 1.54 8.24
C VAL A 126 1.88 0.39 9.22
N ARG A 127 2.83 -0.49 8.89
CA ARG A 127 3.27 -1.61 9.74
C ARG A 127 4.27 -1.21 10.82
N GLY A 128 4.70 0.06 10.87
CA GLY A 128 5.72 0.54 11.81
C GLY A 128 7.13 -0.03 11.58
N LEU A 129 7.39 -0.57 10.38
CA LEU A 129 8.69 -1.11 9.97
C LEU A 129 9.66 -0.02 9.50
N GLN A 130 9.12 1.13 9.07
CA GLN A 130 9.89 2.33 8.74
C GLN A 130 9.13 3.59 9.17
N ASP A 131 9.83 4.72 9.23
CA ASP A 131 9.22 6.03 9.43
C ASP A 131 9.21 6.86 8.14
N TRP A 132 8.59 8.03 8.20
CA TRP A 132 8.58 8.95 7.06
C TRP A 132 9.98 9.45 6.71
N ALA A 133 10.89 9.59 7.68
CA ALA A 133 12.25 10.03 7.40
C ALA A 133 12.97 9.02 6.50
N GLY A 134 12.79 7.72 6.74
CA GLY A 134 13.27 6.63 5.87
C GLY A 134 12.65 6.70 4.47
N LEU A 135 11.34 6.90 4.36
CA LEU A 135 10.68 7.02 3.06
C LEU A 135 11.19 8.23 2.26
N PHE A 136 11.39 9.38 2.91
CA PHE A 136 11.96 10.60 2.34
C PHE A 136 13.49 10.58 2.23
N ALA A 137 14.17 9.55 2.72
CA ALA A 137 15.60 9.31 2.48
C ALA A 137 15.84 8.23 1.43
N GLY A 138 14.83 7.43 1.10
CA GLY A 138 14.87 6.38 0.07
C GLY A 138 13.97 6.72 -1.12
N PRO A 139 12.80 6.06 -1.29
CA PRO A 139 11.96 6.22 -2.48
C PRO A 139 11.53 7.65 -2.83
N LEU A 140 11.52 8.56 -1.84
CA LEU A 140 11.13 9.97 -2.03
C LEU A 140 12.30 10.95 -1.76
N ALA A 141 13.56 10.49 -1.78
CA ALA A 141 14.74 11.31 -1.49
C ALA A 141 14.82 12.59 -2.35
N ASP A 142 14.55 12.44 -3.65
CA ASP A 142 14.66 13.54 -4.61
C ASP A 142 13.50 14.53 -4.52
N ALA A 143 12.46 14.26 -3.72
CA ALA A 143 11.25 15.09 -3.67
C ALA A 143 11.52 16.54 -3.29
N ARG A 144 12.56 16.78 -2.49
CA ARG A 144 12.93 18.15 -2.09
C ARG A 144 13.54 18.96 -3.23
N VAL A 145 14.35 18.33 -4.07
CA VAL A 145 15.11 19.02 -5.13
C VAL A 145 14.35 19.00 -6.46
N ALA A 146 13.69 17.88 -6.77
CA ALA A 146 13.06 17.65 -8.05
C ALA A 146 11.65 18.24 -8.17
N LEU A 147 10.97 18.52 -7.05
CA LEU A 147 9.60 19.05 -7.03
C LEU A 147 9.57 20.52 -6.60
N SER A 148 8.63 21.29 -7.12
CA SER A 148 8.29 22.64 -6.64
C SER A 148 7.48 22.57 -5.34
N ALA A 149 7.33 23.70 -4.63
CA ALA A 149 6.57 23.74 -3.38
C ALA A 149 5.10 23.27 -3.53
N PRO A 150 4.35 23.68 -4.58
CA PRO A 150 3.00 23.16 -4.83
C PRO A 150 2.97 21.66 -5.11
N GLU A 151 3.96 21.12 -5.82
CA GLU A 151 4.05 19.68 -6.13
C GLU A 151 4.37 18.85 -4.89
N ARG A 152 5.28 19.33 -4.03
CA ARG A 152 5.53 18.72 -2.71
C ARG A 152 4.27 18.70 -1.87
N ALA A 153 3.53 19.81 -1.81
CA ALA A 153 2.27 19.87 -1.07
C ALA A 153 1.24 18.87 -1.62
N ARG A 154 1.15 18.69 -2.95
CA ARG A 154 0.29 17.67 -3.57
C ARG A 154 0.71 16.25 -3.20
N LEU A 155 2.01 15.92 -3.28
CA LEU A 155 2.54 14.62 -2.88
C LEU A 155 2.20 14.31 -1.41
N VAL A 156 2.47 15.25 -0.52
CA VAL A 156 2.14 15.12 0.91
C VAL A 156 0.64 14.93 1.10
N GLN A 157 -0.19 15.69 0.40
CA GLN A 157 -1.64 15.54 0.50
C GLN A 157 -2.12 14.19 -0.04
N ALA A 158 -1.49 13.65 -1.09
CA ALA A 158 -1.76 12.32 -1.60
C ALA A 158 -1.42 11.24 -0.55
N LEU A 159 -0.25 11.35 0.11
CA LEU A 159 0.14 10.47 1.21
C LEU A 159 -0.84 10.57 2.39
N ARG A 160 -1.23 11.78 2.81
CA ARG A 160 -2.24 11.98 3.87
C ARG A 160 -3.59 11.34 3.53
N ARG A 161 -4.06 11.54 2.30
CA ARG A 161 -5.30 10.91 1.82
C ARG A 161 -5.17 9.39 1.80
N ALA A 162 -4.01 8.87 1.43
CA ALA A 162 -3.76 7.43 1.46
C ALA A 162 -3.90 6.88 2.88
N LEU A 163 -3.20 7.45 3.88
CA LEU A 163 -3.37 7.06 5.29
C LEU A 163 -4.83 7.18 5.75
N GLY A 164 -5.50 8.26 5.33
CA GLY A 164 -6.88 8.54 5.70
C GLY A 164 -7.91 7.56 5.13
N GLY A 165 -7.61 6.94 3.98
CA GLY A 165 -8.46 5.96 3.32
C GLY A 165 -8.28 4.52 3.82
N LEU A 166 -7.29 4.27 4.67
CA LEU A 166 -7.04 2.94 5.22
C LEU A 166 -8.02 2.59 6.35
N PRO A 167 -8.51 1.34 6.43
CA PRO A 167 -9.40 0.91 7.50
C PRO A 167 -8.65 0.80 8.84
N ASP A 168 -9.32 1.03 9.97
CA ASP A 168 -8.64 1.02 11.28
C ASP A 168 -7.96 -0.34 11.59
N ALA A 169 -8.54 -1.43 11.07
CA ALA A 169 -8.02 -2.79 11.22
C ALA A 169 -6.65 -3.06 10.54
N VAL A 170 -6.11 -2.16 9.70
CA VAL A 170 -4.75 -2.33 9.15
C VAL A 170 -3.66 -1.73 10.03
N TRP A 171 -4.05 -0.97 11.05
CA TRP A 171 -3.12 -0.31 11.96
C TRP A 171 -2.82 -1.21 13.17
N SER A 172 -1.61 -1.07 13.72
CA SER A 172 -1.20 -1.85 14.90
C SER A 172 -2.01 -1.53 16.15
N ASP A 173 -2.45 -0.29 16.27
CA ASP A 173 -3.23 0.25 17.39
C ASP A 173 -3.96 1.53 16.97
N ASP A 174 -4.91 1.96 17.80
CA ASP A 174 -5.77 3.12 17.55
C ASP A 174 -4.96 4.42 17.36
N LEU A 175 -3.77 4.53 17.97
CA LEU A 175 -2.92 5.72 17.89
C LEU A 175 -1.92 5.65 16.72
N ALA A 176 -1.73 4.50 16.08
CA ALA A 176 -0.72 4.32 15.04
C ALA A 176 -1.02 5.19 13.82
N ARG A 177 -2.29 5.29 13.44
CA ARG A 177 -2.78 6.16 12.37
C ARG A 177 -2.46 7.62 12.64
N GLU A 178 -2.76 8.09 13.85
CA GLU A 178 -2.53 9.47 14.26
C GLU A 178 -1.04 9.79 14.37
N ARG A 179 -0.25 8.87 14.92
CA ARG A 179 1.22 8.99 14.94
C ARG A 179 1.79 9.07 13.53
N ALA A 180 1.33 8.23 12.61
CA ALA A 180 1.75 8.27 11.21
C ALA A 180 1.36 9.60 10.54
N ALA A 181 0.15 10.11 10.78
CA ALA A 181 -0.27 11.40 10.22
C ALA A 181 0.53 12.59 10.79
N GLN A 182 0.73 12.65 12.12
CA GLN A 182 1.48 13.72 12.78
C GLN A 182 2.97 13.71 12.40
N SER A 183 3.57 12.53 12.27
CA SER A 183 4.98 12.40 11.88
C SER A 183 5.21 12.85 10.44
N LEU A 184 4.27 12.59 9.52
CA LEU A 184 4.31 13.14 8.16
C LEU A 184 4.30 14.67 8.19
N GLU A 185 3.43 15.29 8.99
CA GLU A 185 3.37 16.74 9.12
C GLU A 185 4.69 17.34 9.62
N ARG A 186 5.33 16.69 10.61
CA ARG A 186 6.64 17.14 11.12
C ARG A 186 7.71 17.12 10.03
N VAL A 187 7.82 16.04 9.25
CA VAL A 187 8.80 15.93 8.16
C VAL A 187 8.58 17.03 7.12
N VAL A 188 7.32 17.34 6.81
CA VAL A 188 6.96 18.38 5.85
C VAL A 188 7.30 19.77 6.37
N VAL A 189 6.92 20.08 7.61
CA VAL A 189 7.22 21.36 8.26
C VAL A 189 8.73 21.60 8.35
N GLU A 190 9.50 20.58 8.74
CA GLU A 190 10.96 20.69 8.82
C GLU A 190 11.60 20.84 7.43
N SER A 191 11.06 20.20 6.40
CA SER A 191 11.49 20.45 5.01
C SER A 191 11.20 21.89 4.57
N MET A 192 10.02 22.43 4.88
CA MET A 192 9.60 23.79 4.50
C MET A 192 10.38 24.89 5.26
N LYS A 193 10.71 24.67 6.54
CA LYS A 193 11.56 25.61 7.31
C LYS A 193 12.95 25.72 6.70
N ARG A 194 13.58 24.58 6.36
CA ARG A 194 14.92 24.56 5.74
C ARG A 194 14.95 25.29 4.39
N GLU A 195 13.84 25.28 3.64
CA GLU A 195 13.70 26.03 2.38
C GLU A 195 13.63 27.55 2.59
N ARG A 196 12.85 28.02 3.56
CA ARG A 196 12.77 29.46 3.88
C ARG A 196 14.12 30.02 4.35
N TRP A 197 14.85 29.24 5.14
CA TRP A 197 16.20 29.63 5.59
C TRP A 197 17.20 29.65 4.43
N SER A 198 17.17 28.67 3.52
CA SER A 198 18.06 28.64 2.34
C SER A 198 17.75 29.74 1.34
N ALA A 199 16.48 30.09 1.12
CA ALA A 199 16.08 31.19 0.24
C ALA A 199 16.42 32.56 0.84
N GLY A 200 16.32 32.71 2.17
CA GLY A 200 16.73 33.93 2.88
C GLY A 200 18.25 34.15 2.89
N HIS A 201 19.05 33.08 2.91
CA HIS A 201 20.52 33.18 2.85
C HIS A 201 21.04 33.40 1.41
N ALA A 202 20.40 32.84 0.39
CA ALA A 202 20.78 33.08 -1.01
C ALA A 202 20.48 34.51 -1.48
N GLY A 203 19.48 35.19 -0.89
CA GLY A 203 19.19 36.60 -1.16
C GLY A 203 20.09 37.61 -0.43
N GLY A 204 20.97 37.15 0.48
CA GLY A 204 21.82 38.00 1.32
C GLY A 204 23.30 38.05 0.91
N VAL A 205 23.72 37.32 -0.15
CA VAL A 205 25.13 37.23 -0.58
C VAL A 205 25.40 38.02 -1.88
N ALA A 206 24.47 38.87 -2.31
CA ALA A 206 24.70 39.84 -3.37
C ALA A 206 24.84 41.25 -2.76
N VAL A 207 26.04 41.56 -2.26
CA VAL A 207 26.54 42.94 -2.05
C VAL A 207 27.95 43.02 -2.58
#